data_AF-A0A350EQH5-F1
#
_entry.id   AF-A0A350EQH5-F1
#
_cell.length_a   1.000
_cell.length_b   1.000
_cell.length_c   1.000
_cell.angle_alpha   90.00
_cell.angle_beta   90.00
_cell.angle_gamma   90.00
#
_symmetry.space_group_name_H-M   'P 1'
#
loop_
_entity.id
_entity.type
_entity.pdbx_description
1 polymer ?
#
loop_
_entity_poly.entity_id
_entity_poly.type
_entity_poly.pdbx_seq_one_letter_code
_entity_poly.pdbx_strand_id
1 'polypeptide(L)'
;LMSKVGLHGKSFIPMLSSYACAIPGIMATRTIESPKDRLVTILIAPLMSCSARLPVYTLLIAACIPDRKVAGFIGLPGLTLLSMYLLGTVVAFIMAWVFKKTLLKGDTPMLILELPPYRRPLLLQVLRHMWERSKLFLRRAGTVIFGISIILWFLSTYPKSAEIREQFASQRTAVEEAGEITDEGELDAATVERLSELEKEESSAMLAHSFSGRLGHLIEPVFAPLGFDWKISIGVIASFAAREVFVSTMSTIYSMEGVEEEEGGENRLADRLLQETRPDGARLYTPLLAITLMVFYVFALQCVSTVAVVRRETNGWKWPVFQFAYMFILAWVLAFITWQGGRWLGWG
;
A
#
# COMPACT_ATOMS: atom_id res chain seq x y z
N LEU A 1 -28.84 -1.67 -10.41
CA LEU A 1 -27.80 -0.69 -10.01
C LEU A 1 -26.94 -0.23 -11.18
N MET A 2 -26.33 -1.14 -11.95
CA MET A 2 -25.41 -0.80 -13.06
C MET A 2 -26.02 0.06 -14.18
N SER A 3 -27.26 -0.21 -14.58
CA SER A 3 -27.95 0.63 -15.58
C SER A 3 -28.18 2.07 -15.11
N LYS A 4 -28.44 2.29 -13.81
CA LYS A 4 -28.58 3.64 -13.22
C LYS A 4 -27.27 4.43 -13.25
N VAL A 5 -26.14 3.72 -13.23
CA VAL A 5 -24.79 4.28 -13.32
C VAL A 5 -24.34 4.43 -14.79
N GLY A 6 -25.15 3.96 -15.75
CA GLY A 6 -24.86 4.04 -17.18
C GLY A 6 -23.92 2.95 -17.69
N LEU A 7 -23.66 1.88 -16.91
CA LEU A 7 -22.81 0.77 -17.30
C LEU A 7 -23.61 -0.38 -17.92
N HIS A 8 -23.01 -1.02 -18.91
CA HIS A 8 -23.54 -2.25 -19.50
C HIS A 8 -23.48 -3.42 -18.50
N GLY A 9 -24.47 -4.31 -18.50
CA GLY A 9 -24.49 -5.43 -17.54
C GLY A 9 -23.33 -6.43 -17.72
N LYS A 10 -22.74 -6.54 -18.92
CA LYS A 10 -21.50 -7.31 -19.15
C LYS A 10 -20.29 -6.75 -18.38
N SER A 11 -20.34 -5.50 -17.91
CA SER A 11 -19.26 -4.87 -17.10
C SER A 11 -19.16 -5.49 -15.70
N PHE A 12 -20.19 -6.19 -15.23
CA PHE A 12 -20.20 -6.87 -13.94
C PHE A 12 -19.11 -7.94 -13.82
N ILE A 13 -18.91 -8.74 -14.88
CA ILE A 13 -17.93 -9.84 -14.88
C ILE A 13 -16.49 -9.30 -14.73
N PRO A 14 -16.05 -8.31 -15.52
CA PRO A 14 -14.77 -7.61 -15.30
C PRO A 14 -14.61 -6.99 -13.91
N MET A 15 -15.66 -6.32 -13.40
CA MET A 15 -15.60 -5.66 -12.09
C MET A 15 -15.46 -6.66 -10.94
N LEU A 16 -16.21 -7.77 -10.99
CA LEU A 16 -16.08 -8.85 -10.01
C LEU A 16 -14.68 -9.47 -10.04
N SER A 17 -14.15 -9.74 -11.24
CA SER A 17 -12.78 -10.25 -11.40
C SER A 17 -11.71 -9.26 -10.89
N SER A 18 -11.99 -7.95 -10.92
CA SER A 18 -11.06 -6.91 -10.46
C SER A 18 -10.82 -6.91 -8.95
N TYR A 19 -11.75 -7.42 -8.13
CA TYR A 19 -11.52 -7.64 -6.68
C TYR A 19 -10.46 -8.72 -6.41
N ALA A 20 -10.32 -9.70 -7.30
CA ALA A 20 -9.18 -10.61 -7.22
C ALA A 20 -7.92 -9.88 -7.69
N CYS A 21 -7.94 -9.41 -8.95
CA CYS A 21 -6.85 -8.61 -9.50
C CYS A 21 -7.35 -7.74 -10.67
N ALA A 22 -6.92 -6.48 -10.70
CA ALA A 22 -7.32 -5.55 -11.76
C ALA A 22 -6.84 -5.99 -13.16
N ILE A 23 -5.73 -6.75 -13.27
CA ILE A 23 -5.19 -7.20 -14.56
C ILE A 23 -6.16 -8.11 -15.33
N PRO A 24 -6.58 -9.28 -14.79
CA PRO A 24 -7.56 -10.13 -15.47
C PRO A 24 -8.91 -9.43 -15.63
N GLY A 25 -9.31 -8.58 -14.66
CA GLY A 25 -10.51 -7.75 -14.78
C GLY A 25 -10.48 -6.84 -16.01
N ILE A 26 -9.39 -6.10 -16.20
CA ILE A 26 -9.17 -5.23 -17.37
C ILE A 26 -9.17 -6.05 -18.68
N MET A 27 -8.53 -7.22 -18.71
CA MET A 27 -8.53 -8.08 -19.90
C MET A 27 -9.92 -8.65 -20.23
N ALA A 28 -10.75 -8.93 -19.21
CA ALA A 28 -12.11 -9.43 -19.39
C ALA A 28 -13.05 -8.40 -20.03
N THR A 29 -12.68 -7.10 -20.02
CA THR A 29 -13.46 -6.02 -20.66
C THR A 29 -13.60 -6.18 -22.18
N ARG A 30 -12.79 -7.07 -22.81
CA ARG A 30 -12.93 -7.44 -24.23
C ARG A 30 -14.29 -8.06 -24.59
N THR A 31 -15.03 -8.54 -23.60
CA THR A 31 -16.40 -9.05 -23.76
C THR A 31 -17.45 -7.94 -23.89
N ILE A 32 -17.07 -6.68 -23.63
CA ILE A 32 -17.94 -5.51 -23.74
C ILE A 32 -17.84 -4.97 -25.17
N GLU A 33 -18.95 -5.02 -25.89
CA GLU A 33 -19.06 -4.62 -27.30
C GLU A 33 -18.89 -3.12 -27.50
N SER A 34 -19.50 -2.32 -26.62
CA SER A 34 -19.42 -0.87 -26.66
C SER A 34 -18.01 -0.39 -26.27
N PRO A 35 -17.26 0.28 -27.17
CA PRO A 35 -15.90 0.71 -26.89
C PRO A 35 -15.84 1.76 -25.76
N LYS A 36 -16.90 2.58 -25.63
CA LYS A 36 -17.02 3.58 -24.56
C LYS A 36 -17.22 2.92 -23.20
N ASP A 37 -18.10 1.92 -23.12
CA ASP A 37 -18.34 1.19 -21.86
C ASP A 37 -17.14 0.31 -21.47
N ARG A 38 -16.48 -0.29 -22.47
CA ARG A 38 -15.22 -1.00 -22.28
C ARG A 38 -14.20 -0.08 -21.65
N LEU A 39 -14.02 1.13 -22.19
CA LEU A 39 -13.06 2.09 -21.66
C LEU A 39 -13.42 2.59 -20.25
N VAL A 40 -14.69 2.92 -19.97
CA VAL A 40 -15.11 3.27 -18.60
C VAL A 40 -14.80 2.13 -17.64
N THR A 41 -15.09 0.89 -18.03
CA THR A 41 -14.82 -0.30 -17.19
C THR A 41 -13.32 -0.49 -16.94
N ILE A 42 -12.48 -0.26 -17.95
CA ILE A 42 -11.01 -0.29 -17.80
C ILE A 42 -10.55 0.78 -16.80
N LEU A 43 -11.09 2.00 -16.91
CA LEU A 43 -10.70 3.12 -16.06
C LEU A 43 -11.08 2.90 -14.59
N ILE A 44 -12.29 2.37 -14.32
CA ILE A 44 -12.76 2.16 -12.94
C ILE A 44 -12.29 0.85 -12.30
N ALA A 45 -11.83 -0.14 -13.09
CA ALA A 45 -11.45 -1.45 -12.56
C ALA A 45 -10.43 -1.38 -11.41
N PRO A 46 -9.41 -0.50 -11.44
CA PRO A 46 -8.44 -0.41 -10.34
C PRO A 46 -8.90 0.35 -9.09
N LEU A 47 -10.11 0.95 -9.13
CA LEU A 47 -10.77 1.49 -7.94
C LEU A 47 -11.34 0.36 -7.07
N MET A 48 -11.51 -0.85 -7.63
CA MET A 48 -11.83 -2.04 -6.85
C MET A 48 -10.63 -2.46 -6.00
N SER A 49 -10.90 -2.79 -4.74
CA SER A 49 -9.87 -3.23 -3.82
C SER A 49 -9.45 -4.66 -4.16
N CYS A 50 -8.29 -4.81 -4.81
CA CYS A 50 -7.73 -6.11 -5.16
C CYS A 50 -7.09 -6.80 -3.96
N SER A 51 -6.91 -8.13 -4.03
CA SER A 51 -6.30 -8.93 -2.96
C SER A 51 -4.93 -8.45 -2.52
N ALA A 52 -4.13 -7.87 -3.43
CA ALA A 52 -2.80 -7.35 -3.13
C ALA A 52 -2.78 -6.13 -2.18
N ARG A 53 -3.94 -5.56 -1.83
CA ARG A 53 -4.05 -4.50 -0.80
C ARG A 53 -4.25 -5.04 0.61
N LEU A 54 -4.65 -6.32 0.72
CA LEU A 54 -4.94 -6.95 2.01
C LEU A 54 -3.76 -6.87 3.00
N PRO A 55 -2.50 -7.15 2.61
CA PRO A 55 -1.38 -7.09 3.57
C PRO A 55 -1.19 -5.70 4.19
N VAL A 56 -1.43 -4.64 3.42
CA VAL A 56 -1.33 -3.27 3.93
C VAL A 56 -2.47 -2.98 4.90
N TYR A 57 -3.69 -3.40 4.57
CA TYR A 57 -4.84 -3.22 5.45
C TYR A 57 -4.70 -4.04 6.74
N THR A 58 -4.29 -5.30 6.66
CA THR A 58 -4.11 -6.14 7.84
C THR A 58 -3.02 -5.58 8.75
N LEU A 59 -1.89 -5.13 8.19
CA LEU A 59 -0.83 -4.49 8.96
C LEU A 59 -1.31 -3.21 9.67
N LEU A 60 -1.97 -2.30 8.95
CA LEU A 60 -2.43 -1.02 9.53
C LEU A 60 -3.57 -1.21 10.53
N ILE A 61 -4.46 -2.17 10.28
CA ILE A 61 -5.55 -2.52 11.19
C ILE A 61 -4.97 -3.15 12.46
N ALA A 62 -4.04 -4.10 12.33
CA ALA A 62 -3.37 -4.74 13.46
C ALA A 62 -2.58 -3.74 14.31
N ALA A 63 -1.90 -2.78 13.67
CA ALA A 63 -1.16 -1.75 14.36
C ALA A 63 -2.07 -0.73 15.05
N CYS A 64 -3.00 -0.12 14.31
CA CYS A 64 -3.61 1.14 14.76
C CYS A 64 -5.08 1.02 15.20
N ILE A 65 -5.77 -0.10 14.93
CA ILE A 65 -7.19 -0.23 15.23
C ILE A 65 -7.40 -1.14 16.43
N PRO A 66 -8.00 -0.63 17.53
CA PRO A 66 -8.18 -1.42 18.73
C PRO A 66 -9.19 -2.55 18.48
N ASP A 67 -8.90 -3.74 19.02
CA ASP A 67 -9.82 -4.88 18.96
C ASP A 67 -10.98 -4.71 19.94
N ARG A 68 -11.90 -3.80 19.61
CA ARG A 68 -13.18 -3.64 20.33
C ARG A 68 -14.31 -4.19 19.48
N LYS A 69 -15.26 -4.84 20.16
CA LYS A 69 -16.50 -5.29 19.52
C LYS A 69 -17.50 -4.14 19.46
N VAL A 70 -17.96 -3.83 18.26
CA VAL A 70 -19.12 -2.96 18.02
C VAL A 70 -20.37 -3.83 18.05
N ALA A 71 -21.39 -3.39 18.80
CA ALA A 71 -22.67 -4.08 18.93
C ALA A 71 -22.60 -5.53 19.47
N GLY A 72 -21.50 -5.95 20.10
CA GLY A 72 -21.33 -7.25 20.77
C GLY A 72 -20.88 -8.41 19.87
N PHE A 73 -21.03 -8.32 18.54
CA PHE A 73 -20.72 -9.41 17.60
C PHE A 73 -19.74 -9.03 16.47
N ILE A 74 -19.56 -7.75 16.13
CA ILE A 74 -18.67 -7.32 15.03
C ILE A 74 -17.40 -6.70 15.61
N GLY A 75 -16.23 -7.23 15.30
CA GLY A 75 -14.95 -6.57 15.63
C GLY A 75 -14.73 -5.31 14.79
N LEU A 76 -14.25 -4.22 15.40
CA LEU A 76 -13.78 -3.01 14.71
C LEU A 76 -12.81 -3.30 13.56
N PRO A 77 -11.83 -4.22 13.70
CA PRO A 77 -10.94 -4.60 12.59
C PRO A 77 -11.69 -5.07 11.34
N GLY A 78 -12.63 -5.99 11.51
CA GLY A 78 -13.42 -6.54 10.41
C GLY A 78 -14.36 -5.50 9.78
N LEU A 79 -14.96 -4.64 10.61
CA LEU A 79 -15.80 -3.54 10.13
C LEU A 79 -14.98 -2.54 9.29
N THR A 80 -13.75 -2.24 9.71
CA THR A 80 -12.88 -1.32 8.98
C THR A 80 -12.50 -1.89 7.61
N LEU A 81 -12.10 -3.17 7.56
CA LEU A 81 -11.80 -3.84 6.31
C LEU A 81 -13.02 -3.83 5.36
N LEU A 82 -14.20 -4.18 5.86
CA LEU A 82 -15.44 -4.15 5.10
C LEU A 82 -15.74 -2.74 4.57
N SER A 83 -15.55 -1.72 5.42
CA SER A 83 -15.77 -0.32 5.07
C SER A 83 -14.85 0.13 3.93
N MET A 84 -13.57 -0.27 3.94
CA MET A 84 -12.63 0.05 2.85
C MET A 84 -13.02 -0.61 1.52
N TYR A 85 -13.52 -1.84 1.56
CA TYR A 85 -14.01 -2.54 0.37
C TYR A 85 -15.28 -1.88 -0.20
N LEU A 86 -16.23 -1.52 0.67
CA LEU A 86 -17.44 -0.80 0.29
C LEU A 86 -17.11 0.59 -0.27
N LEU A 87 -16.19 1.31 0.36
CA LEU A 87 -15.74 2.63 -0.06
C LEU A 87 -15.20 2.60 -1.50
N GLY A 88 -14.28 1.68 -1.81
CA GLY A 88 -13.74 1.53 -3.17
C GLY A 88 -14.84 1.21 -4.20
N THR A 89 -15.78 0.35 -3.83
CA THR A 89 -16.92 -0.04 -4.68
C THR A 89 -17.84 1.14 -4.98
N VAL A 90 -18.22 1.90 -3.95
CA VAL A 90 -19.11 3.06 -4.07
C VAL A 90 -18.45 4.14 -4.94
N VAL A 91 -17.20 4.46 -4.68
CA VAL A 91 -16.46 5.45 -5.48
C VAL A 91 -16.26 4.97 -6.91
N ALA A 92 -16.02 3.68 -7.16
CA ALA A 92 -15.96 3.15 -8.51
C ALA A 92 -17.28 3.36 -9.28
N PHE A 93 -18.43 3.16 -8.64
CA PHE A 93 -19.73 3.46 -9.26
C PHE A 93 -19.95 4.96 -9.47
N ILE A 94 -19.56 5.81 -8.51
CA ILE A 94 -19.61 7.27 -8.68
C ILE A 94 -18.75 7.70 -9.87
N MET A 95 -17.51 7.22 -9.96
CA MET A 95 -16.60 7.55 -11.06
C MET A 95 -17.11 7.00 -12.40
N ALA A 96 -17.71 5.81 -12.43
CA ALA A 96 -18.34 5.29 -13.63
C ALA A 96 -19.46 6.21 -14.14
N TRP A 97 -20.32 6.67 -13.22
CA TRP A 97 -21.37 7.64 -13.55
C TRP A 97 -20.78 8.97 -14.04
N VAL A 98 -19.76 9.50 -13.37
CA VAL A 98 -19.06 10.73 -13.79
C VAL A 98 -18.48 10.57 -15.19
N PHE A 99 -17.75 9.49 -15.49
CA PHE A 99 -17.14 9.26 -16.80
C PHE A 99 -18.18 9.07 -17.90
N LYS A 100 -19.27 8.33 -17.65
CA LYS A 100 -20.37 8.16 -18.61
C LYS A 100 -21.08 9.48 -18.90
N LYS A 101 -21.27 10.34 -17.88
CA LYS A 101 -21.96 11.63 -18.02
C LYS A 101 -21.09 12.69 -18.71
N THR A 102 -19.78 12.70 -18.44
CA THR A 102 -18.86 13.74 -18.89
C THR A 102 -18.08 13.33 -20.15
N LEU A 103 -17.29 12.27 -20.07
CA LEU A 103 -16.23 11.96 -21.03
C LEU A 103 -16.68 10.99 -22.13
N LEU A 104 -17.57 10.03 -21.82
CA LEU A 104 -17.85 8.85 -22.65
C LEU A 104 -19.35 8.57 -22.77
N LYS A 105 -20.12 9.58 -23.22
CA LYS A 105 -21.57 9.46 -23.49
C LYS A 105 -21.84 8.40 -24.57
N GLY A 106 -22.75 7.47 -24.30
CA GLY A 106 -23.17 6.45 -25.27
C GLY A 106 -24.35 5.64 -24.75
N ASP A 107 -25.11 5.08 -25.68
CA ASP A 107 -26.32 4.30 -25.40
C ASP A 107 -26.01 3.08 -24.54
N THR A 108 -26.96 2.66 -23.71
CA THR A 108 -26.88 1.43 -22.92
C THR A 108 -27.55 0.29 -23.69
N PRO A 109 -26.81 -0.61 -24.35
CA PRO A 109 -27.42 -1.76 -24.99
C PRO A 109 -28.08 -2.68 -23.95
N MET A 110 -29.18 -3.29 -24.36
CA MET A 110 -29.98 -4.19 -23.52
C MET A 110 -29.21 -5.49 -23.27
N LEU A 111 -29.18 -5.93 -22.01
CA LEU A 111 -28.42 -7.11 -21.61
C LEU A 111 -29.11 -8.39 -22.13
N ILE A 112 -28.54 -9.02 -23.15
CA ILE A 112 -28.73 -10.45 -23.41
C ILE A 112 -27.53 -11.15 -22.77
N LEU A 113 -27.75 -11.75 -21.61
CA LEU A 113 -26.76 -12.62 -20.96
C LEU A 113 -26.98 -14.04 -21.48
N GLU A 114 -26.40 -14.35 -22.65
CA GLU A 114 -26.32 -15.74 -23.08
C GLU A 114 -25.43 -16.51 -22.11
N LEU A 115 -26.02 -17.45 -21.38
CA LEU A 115 -25.29 -18.29 -20.44
C LEU A 115 -24.34 -19.20 -21.24
N PRO A 116 -23.01 -19.13 -21.04
CA PRO A 116 -22.10 -20.03 -21.73
C PRO A 116 -22.35 -21.47 -21.24
N PRO A 117 -22.18 -22.48 -22.12
CA PRO A 117 -22.34 -23.88 -21.73
C PRO A 117 -21.28 -24.25 -20.68
N TYR A 118 -21.74 -24.59 -19.47
CA TYR A 118 -20.88 -24.95 -18.35
C TYR A 118 -20.31 -26.37 -18.56
N ARG A 119 -19.06 -26.45 -19.03
CA ARG A 119 -18.36 -27.73 -19.20
C ARG A 119 -17.57 -28.05 -17.93
N ARG A 120 -17.53 -29.33 -17.54
CA ARG A 120 -16.69 -29.78 -16.43
C ARG A 120 -15.22 -29.62 -16.82
N PRO A 121 -14.41 -28.84 -16.08
CA PRO A 121 -13.01 -28.69 -16.40
C PRO A 121 -12.26 -30.00 -16.12
N LEU A 122 -11.31 -30.35 -17.00
CA LEU A 122 -10.38 -31.44 -16.75
C LEU A 122 -9.36 -31.00 -15.69
N LEU A 123 -9.46 -31.55 -14.47
CA LEU A 123 -8.61 -31.19 -13.31
C LEU A 123 -7.12 -31.12 -13.66
N LEU A 124 -6.60 -32.09 -14.41
CA LEU A 124 -5.20 -32.12 -14.82
C LEU A 124 -4.81 -30.92 -15.69
N GLN A 125 -5.69 -30.50 -16.60
CA GLN A 125 -5.43 -29.34 -17.46
C GLN A 125 -5.49 -28.03 -16.67
N VAL A 126 -6.43 -27.92 -15.72
CA VAL A 126 -6.50 -26.77 -14.82
C VAL A 126 -5.22 -26.67 -13.99
N LEU A 127 -4.78 -27.77 -13.37
CA LEU A 127 -3.55 -27.81 -12.57
C LEU A 127 -2.30 -27.48 -13.41
N ARG A 128 -2.19 -28.05 -14.62
CA ARG A 128 -1.10 -27.72 -15.53
C ARG A 128 -1.11 -26.25 -15.93
N HIS A 129 -2.28 -25.69 -16.24
CA HIS A 129 -2.41 -24.28 -16.58
C HIS A 129 -2.07 -23.38 -15.39
N MET A 130 -2.53 -23.72 -14.19
CA MET A 130 -2.18 -23.03 -12.95
C MET A 130 -0.66 -23.07 -12.73
N TRP A 131 -0.02 -24.23 -12.89
CA TRP A 131 1.44 -24.37 -12.74
C TRP A 131 2.22 -23.53 -13.75
N GLU A 132 1.84 -23.57 -15.03
CA GLU A 132 2.47 -22.76 -16.08
C GLU A 132 2.32 -21.26 -15.80
N ARG A 133 1.14 -20.82 -15.35
CA ARG A 133 0.88 -19.42 -14.98
C ARG A 133 1.66 -19.01 -13.74
N SER A 134 1.72 -19.84 -12.70
CA SER A 134 2.49 -19.59 -11.48
C SER A 134 3.99 -19.51 -11.76
N LYS A 135 4.54 -20.43 -12.57
CA LYS A 135 5.95 -20.40 -12.99
C LYS A 135 6.26 -19.13 -13.79
N LEU A 136 5.35 -18.71 -14.67
CA LEU A 136 5.50 -17.48 -15.44
C LEU A 136 5.47 -16.24 -14.53
N PHE A 137 4.58 -16.22 -13.53
CA PHE A 137 4.52 -15.17 -12.52
C PHE A 137 5.84 -15.11 -11.74
N LEU A 138 6.32 -16.23 -11.20
CA LEU A 138 7.56 -16.27 -10.43
C LEU A 138 8.77 -15.79 -11.25
N ARG A 139 8.88 -16.18 -12.52
CA ARG A 139 9.98 -15.73 -13.40
C ARG A 139 9.85 -14.31 -13.92
N ARG A 140 8.64 -13.74 -14.03
CA ARG A 140 8.47 -12.38 -14.58
C ARG A 140 8.30 -11.35 -13.49
N ALA A 141 7.36 -11.56 -12.58
CA ALA A 141 7.14 -10.68 -11.44
C ALA A 141 8.27 -10.83 -10.42
N GLY A 142 8.66 -12.06 -10.07
CA GLY A 142 9.71 -12.30 -9.07
C GLY A 142 11.05 -11.66 -9.43
N THR A 143 11.48 -11.74 -10.69
CA THR A 143 12.73 -11.11 -11.15
C THR A 143 12.70 -9.59 -11.05
N VAL A 144 11.53 -8.97 -11.29
CA VAL A 144 11.34 -7.52 -11.13
C VAL A 144 11.30 -7.14 -9.66
N ILE A 145 10.56 -7.89 -8.83
CA ILE A 145 10.46 -7.66 -7.38
C ILE A 145 11.84 -7.76 -6.74
N PHE A 146 12.57 -8.85 -7.00
CA PHE A 146 13.92 -9.07 -6.46
C PHE A 146 14.90 -7.97 -6.89
N GLY A 147 14.88 -7.57 -8.17
CA GLY A 147 15.71 -6.46 -8.65
C GLY A 147 15.40 -5.14 -7.94
N ILE A 148 14.12 -4.84 -7.71
CA ILE A 148 13.70 -3.63 -7.00
C ILE A 148 14.04 -3.71 -5.51
N SER A 149 13.91 -4.88 -4.86
CA SER A 149 14.35 -5.07 -3.48
C SER A 149 15.83 -4.82 -3.29
N ILE A 150 16.69 -5.29 -4.22
CA ILE A 150 18.13 -4.99 -4.20
C ILE A 150 18.39 -3.49 -4.34
N ILE A 151 17.69 -2.83 -5.28
CA ILE A 151 17.83 -1.39 -5.50
C ILE A 151 17.38 -0.62 -4.26
N LEU A 152 16.23 -0.96 -3.67
CA LEU A 152 15.72 -0.31 -2.46
C LEU A 152 16.67 -0.50 -1.27
N TRP A 153 17.18 -1.72 -1.06
CA TRP A 153 18.20 -1.99 -0.05
C TRP A 153 19.46 -1.16 -0.27
N PHE A 154 19.93 -1.05 -1.51
CA PHE A 154 21.09 -0.22 -1.83
C PHE A 154 20.80 1.27 -1.55
N LEU A 155 19.64 1.78 -1.96
CA LEU A 155 19.24 3.16 -1.72
C LEU A 155 19.02 3.46 -0.23
N SER A 156 18.58 2.49 0.56
CA SER A 156 18.38 2.66 2.01
C SER A 156 19.67 2.52 2.81
N THR A 157 20.65 1.77 2.28
CA THR A 157 21.92 1.49 2.98
C THR A 157 23.02 2.50 2.67
N TYR A 158 22.98 3.14 1.49
CA TYR A 158 24.04 4.04 1.03
C TYR A 158 23.55 5.48 0.86
N PRO A 159 24.42 6.49 1.05
CA PRO A 159 25.82 6.40 1.47
C PRO A 159 25.98 6.21 2.98
N LYS A 160 26.95 5.38 3.39
CA LYS A 160 27.35 5.25 4.80
C LYS A 160 28.27 6.42 5.14
N SER A 161 27.80 7.39 5.91
CA SER A 161 28.62 8.53 6.35
C SER A 161 29.50 8.11 7.52
N ALA A 162 30.82 8.24 7.36
CA ALA A 162 31.77 7.97 8.43
C ALA A 162 31.62 8.94 9.61
N GLU A 163 31.31 10.21 9.33
CA GLU A 163 31.16 11.27 10.33
C GLU A 163 30.05 10.97 11.35
N ILE A 164 28.86 10.60 10.88
CA ILE A 164 27.75 10.27 11.78
C ILE A 164 28.08 9.02 12.61
N ARG A 165 28.70 8.00 12.00
CA ARG A 165 29.13 6.79 12.74
C ARG A 165 30.15 7.15 13.83
N GLU A 166 31.08 8.03 13.54
CA GLU A 166 32.10 8.47 14.51
C GLU A 166 31.49 9.29 15.65
N GLN A 167 30.51 10.16 15.35
CA GLN A 167 29.75 10.89 16.36
C GLN A 167 29.00 9.95 17.31
N PHE A 168 28.23 8.99 16.79
CA PHE A 168 27.50 8.03 17.63
C PHE A 168 28.44 7.05 18.34
N ALA A 169 29.56 6.65 17.73
CA ALA A 169 30.58 5.86 18.40
C ALA A 169 31.15 6.59 19.62
N SER A 170 31.43 7.88 19.51
CA SER A 170 31.91 8.68 20.64
C SER A 170 30.87 8.82 21.77
N GLN A 171 29.59 8.93 21.42
CA GLN A 171 28.49 8.98 22.40
C GLN A 171 28.29 7.63 23.09
N ARG A 172 28.40 6.53 22.34
CA ARG A 172 28.33 5.17 22.88
C ARG A 172 29.44 4.92 23.90
N THR A 173 30.68 5.26 23.55
CA THR A 173 31.82 5.13 24.48
C THR A 173 31.63 5.99 25.73
N ALA A 174 31.11 7.22 25.60
CA ALA A 174 30.82 8.08 26.75
C ALA A 174 29.74 7.48 27.68
N VAL A 175 28.72 6.80 27.14
CA VAL A 175 27.69 6.11 27.92
C VAL A 175 28.22 4.83 28.57
N GLU A 176 29.06 4.06 27.87
CA GLU A 176 29.73 2.87 28.42
C GLU A 176 30.69 3.23 29.57
N GLU A 177 31.39 4.37 29.47
CA GLU A 177 32.30 4.87 30.51
C GLU A 177 31.58 5.48 31.71
N ALA A 178 30.40 6.09 31.50
CA ALA A 178 29.57 6.66 32.56
C ALA A 178 28.66 5.63 33.24
N GLY A 179 28.50 4.45 32.64
CA GLY A 179 27.65 3.38 33.15
C GLY A 179 28.25 2.72 34.40
N GLU A 180 27.42 2.53 35.42
CA GLU A 180 27.79 1.72 36.58
C GLU A 180 27.78 0.23 36.19
N ILE A 181 28.86 -0.47 36.56
CA ILE A 181 28.99 -1.91 36.40
C ILE A 181 28.35 -2.55 37.64
N THR A 182 27.36 -3.41 37.42
CA THR A 182 26.71 -4.16 38.51
C THR A 182 27.71 -5.13 39.16
N ASP A 183 27.43 -5.57 40.39
CA ASP A 183 28.30 -6.50 41.15
C ASP A 183 28.58 -7.83 40.41
N GLU A 184 27.79 -8.17 39.39
CA GLU A 184 27.94 -9.36 38.54
C GLU A 184 28.82 -9.13 37.30
N GLY A 185 29.35 -7.90 37.10
CA GLY A 185 30.18 -7.54 35.95
C GLY A 185 29.38 -7.20 34.68
N GLU A 186 28.05 -7.05 34.80
CA GLU A 186 27.16 -6.65 33.71
C GLU A 186 26.84 -5.14 33.81
N LEU A 187 26.62 -4.49 32.66
CA LEU A 187 26.17 -3.09 32.61
C LEU A 187 24.78 -2.99 33.27
N ASP A 188 24.56 -1.94 34.07
CA ASP A 188 23.23 -1.68 34.64
C ASP A 188 22.14 -1.58 33.54
N ALA A 189 20.93 -2.02 33.87
CA ALA A 189 19.79 -2.07 32.96
C ALA A 189 19.48 -0.69 32.36
N ALA A 190 19.69 0.40 33.11
CA ALA A 190 19.52 1.77 32.62
C ALA A 190 20.58 2.14 31.55
N THR A 191 21.81 1.66 31.69
CA THR A 191 22.88 1.87 30.71
C THR A 191 22.61 1.08 29.45
N VAL A 192 22.17 -0.18 29.58
CA VAL A 192 21.77 -1.03 28.44
C VAL A 192 20.59 -0.41 27.68
N GLU A 193 19.58 0.11 28.39
CA GLU A 193 18.46 0.81 27.77
C GLU A 193 18.93 2.05 27.01
N ARG A 194 19.80 2.87 27.61
CA ARG A 194 20.34 4.07 26.96
C ARG A 194 21.20 3.78 25.74
N LEU A 195 22.00 2.71 25.78
CA LEU A 195 22.76 2.24 24.61
C LEU A 195 21.82 1.77 23.50
N SER A 196 20.74 1.08 23.84
CA SER A 196 19.73 0.66 22.85
C SER A 196 18.99 1.84 22.20
N GLU A 197 18.74 2.92 22.96
CA GLU A 197 18.18 4.17 22.41
C GLU A 197 19.15 4.85 21.44
N LEU A 198 20.44 4.92 21.81
CA LEU A 198 21.49 5.49 20.94
C LEU A 198 21.65 4.70 19.64
N GLU A 199 21.59 3.37 19.68
CA GLU A 199 21.64 2.53 18.47
C GLU A 199 20.43 2.76 17.55
N LYS A 200 19.23 2.99 18.13
CA LYS A 200 18.03 3.39 17.36
C LYS A 200 18.18 4.78 16.74
N GLU A 201 18.75 5.74 17.48
CA GLU A 201 19.00 7.09 16.96
C GLU A 201 20.04 7.08 15.84
N GLU A 202 21.14 6.31 15.98
CA GLU A 202 22.17 6.17 14.93
C GLU A 202 21.58 5.58 13.64
N SER A 203 20.83 4.47 13.76
CA SER A 203 20.22 3.81 12.62
C SER A 203 19.18 4.68 11.91
N SER A 204 18.35 5.42 12.65
CA SER A 204 17.43 6.41 12.10
C SER A 204 18.16 7.55 11.36
N ALA A 205 19.25 8.07 11.95
CA ALA A 205 20.08 9.10 11.33
C ALA A 205 20.78 8.59 10.04
N MET A 206 21.29 7.36 10.06
CA MET A 206 21.85 6.68 8.88
C MET A 206 20.81 6.57 7.76
N LEU A 207 19.60 6.13 8.09
CA LEU A 207 18.51 5.97 7.14
C LEU A 207 18.08 7.31 6.52
N ALA A 208 18.00 8.37 7.33
CA ALA A 208 17.67 9.71 6.84
C ALA A 208 18.72 10.25 5.85
N HIS A 209 20.00 9.96 6.09
CA HIS A 209 21.11 10.36 5.20
C HIS A 209 21.25 9.48 3.93
N SER A 210 20.58 8.33 3.89
CA SER A 210 20.58 7.43 2.73
C SER A 210 20.01 8.09 1.46
N PHE A 211 20.25 7.50 0.28
CA PHE A 211 19.62 7.95 -0.96
C PHE A 211 18.09 7.86 -0.88
N SER A 212 17.56 6.81 -0.23
CA SER A 212 16.12 6.67 0.01
C SER A 212 15.60 7.74 0.96
N GLY A 213 16.32 8.07 2.03
CA GLY A 213 15.96 9.13 2.99
C GLY A 213 15.89 10.49 2.32
N ARG A 214 16.92 10.84 1.53
CA ARG A 214 16.93 12.06 0.71
C ARG A 214 15.78 12.12 -0.29
N LEU A 215 15.47 11.00 -0.96
CA LEU A 215 14.32 10.92 -1.87
C LEU A 215 12.99 11.04 -1.11
N GLY A 216 12.92 10.47 0.08
CA GLY A 216 11.78 10.58 1.00
C GLY A 216 11.49 12.03 1.35
N HIS A 217 12.50 12.76 1.85
CA HIS A 217 12.38 14.18 2.17
C HIS A 217 12.11 15.08 0.95
N LEU A 218 12.55 14.68 -0.25
CA LEU A 218 12.21 15.40 -1.48
C LEU A 218 10.69 15.31 -1.79
N ILE A 219 10.08 14.17 -1.48
CA ILE A 219 8.68 13.87 -1.83
C ILE A 219 7.73 14.15 -0.67
N GLU A 220 8.25 14.18 0.56
CA GLU A 220 7.55 14.52 1.80
C GLU A 220 6.65 15.76 1.66
N PRO A 221 7.04 16.90 1.05
CA PRO A 221 6.18 18.08 0.97
C PRO A 221 4.83 17.83 0.27
N VAL A 222 4.77 16.84 -0.63
CA VAL A 222 3.53 16.47 -1.32
C VAL A 222 2.61 15.67 -0.40
N PHE A 223 3.16 14.88 0.52
CA PHE A 223 2.41 13.97 1.39
C PHE A 223 2.27 14.47 2.84
N ALA A 224 3.08 15.45 3.26
CA ALA A 224 3.02 16.09 4.56
C ALA A 224 1.63 16.67 4.90
N PRO A 225 0.87 17.27 3.94
CA PRO A 225 -0.51 17.70 4.20
C PRO A 225 -1.46 16.55 4.58
N LEU A 226 -1.12 15.30 4.26
CA LEU A 226 -1.86 14.09 4.62
C LEU A 226 -1.45 13.53 5.99
N GLY A 227 -0.46 14.15 6.66
CA GLY A 227 0.14 13.64 7.88
C GLY A 227 1.20 12.56 7.67
N PHE A 228 1.58 12.27 6.41
CA PHE A 228 2.57 11.24 6.13
C PHE A 228 3.99 11.78 6.38
N ASP A 229 4.80 10.96 7.03
CA ASP A 229 6.23 11.21 7.21
C ASP A 229 7.05 10.77 5.98
N TRP A 230 8.32 11.15 5.92
CA TRP A 230 9.23 10.73 4.87
C TRP A 230 9.37 9.20 4.80
N LYS A 231 9.37 8.48 5.93
CA LYS A 231 9.38 7.00 5.97
C LYS A 231 8.17 6.40 5.25
N ILE A 232 6.97 6.92 5.52
CA ILE A 232 5.71 6.49 4.86
C ILE A 232 5.75 6.85 3.37
N SER A 233 6.26 8.04 3.04
CA SER A 233 6.37 8.51 1.65
C SER A 233 7.26 7.58 0.82
N ILE A 234 8.39 7.11 1.35
CA ILE A 234 9.25 6.10 0.71
C ILE A 234 8.46 4.80 0.49
N GLY A 235 7.75 4.31 1.51
CA GLY A 235 6.92 3.12 1.39
C GLY A 235 5.86 3.24 0.30
N VAL A 236 5.18 4.40 0.22
CA VAL A 236 4.20 4.71 -0.83
C VAL A 236 4.83 4.66 -2.21
N ILE A 237 5.99 5.28 -2.39
CA ILE A 237 6.73 5.28 -3.67
C ILE A 237 7.15 3.86 -4.06
N ALA A 238 7.75 3.11 -3.13
CA ALA A 238 8.16 1.73 -3.36
C ALA A 238 6.97 0.84 -3.76
N SER A 239 5.78 1.10 -3.19
CA SER A 239 4.57 0.36 -3.51
C SER A 239 4.06 0.53 -4.95
N PHE A 240 4.49 1.57 -5.68
CA PHE A 240 4.13 1.74 -7.10
C PHE A 240 4.74 0.66 -7.99
N ALA A 241 5.93 0.15 -7.64
CA ALA A 241 6.56 -0.95 -8.33
C ALA A 241 5.71 -2.22 -8.21
N ALA A 242 5.40 -2.61 -6.97
CA ALA A 242 4.47 -3.67 -6.63
C ALA A 242 3.85 -3.42 -5.26
N ARG A 243 2.55 -3.69 -5.12
CA ARG A 243 1.75 -3.32 -3.93
C ARG A 243 2.22 -4.01 -2.65
N GLU A 244 2.66 -5.26 -2.77
CA GLU A 244 3.25 -6.07 -1.69
C GLU A 244 4.61 -5.56 -1.21
N VAL A 245 5.29 -4.71 -1.99
CA VAL A 245 6.59 -4.13 -1.62
C VAL A 245 6.45 -3.12 -0.50
N PHE A 246 5.25 -2.58 -0.22
CA PHE A 246 5.05 -1.68 0.92
C PHE A 246 5.47 -2.31 2.24
N VAL A 247 4.89 -3.47 2.59
CA VAL A 247 5.15 -4.15 3.86
C VAL A 247 6.62 -4.56 3.96
N SER A 248 7.20 -5.05 2.85
CA SER A 248 8.62 -5.38 2.78
C SER A 248 9.50 -4.14 3.00
N THR A 249 9.18 -3.00 2.37
CA THR A 249 9.95 -1.76 2.52
C THR A 249 9.86 -1.23 3.95
N MET A 250 8.66 -1.23 4.53
CA MET A 250 8.48 -0.80 5.92
C MET A 250 9.21 -1.73 6.89
N SER A 251 9.16 -3.05 6.65
CA SER A 251 9.95 -4.01 7.43
C SER A 251 11.44 -3.73 7.31
N THR A 252 11.98 -3.49 6.10
CA THR A 252 13.41 -3.17 5.92
C THR A 252 13.79 -1.86 6.62
N ILE A 253 12.98 -0.81 6.52
CA ILE A 253 13.25 0.48 7.18
C ILE A 253 13.26 0.32 8.70
N TYR A 254 12.28 -0.38 9.28
CA TYR A 254 12.16 -0.56 10.74
C TYR A 254 12.93 -1.76 11.32
N SER A 255 13.51 -2.64 10.50
CA SER A 255 14.40 -3.72 10.96
C SER A 255 15.85 -3.29 11.08
N MET A 256 16.23 -2.17 10.46
CA MET A 256 17.56 -1.59 10.65
C MET A 256 17.74 -0.89 12.01
N GLU A 257 16.67 -0.73 12.80
CA GLU A 257 16.66 -0.10 14.14
C GLU A 257 17.01 -1.08 15.29
N GLY A 258 17.76 -2.16 15.01
CA GLY A 258 18.61 -2.80 16.04
C GLY A 258 18.05 -3.93 16.90
N VAL A 259 17.33 -4.93 16.35
CA VAL A 259 17.19 -6.25 17.02
C VAL A 259 17.22 -7.36 15.98
N GLU A 260 18.07 -8.37 16.20
CA GLU A 260 18.33 -9.51 15.31
C GLU A 260 17.06 -10.17 14.76
N GLU A 261 17.15 -10.58 13.49
CA GLU A 261 16.09 -11.24 12.72
C GLU A 261 15.86 -12.68 13.22
N GLU A 262 14.90 -12.87 14.11
CA GLU A 262 14.24 -14.18 14.26
C GLU A 262 12.87 -14.16 13.56
N GLU A 263 12.72 -15.06 12.58
CA GLU A 263 11.56 -15.23 11.70
C GLU A 263 10.22 -15.34 12.46
N GLY A 264 9.31 -14.37 12.30
CA GLY A 264 7.88 -14.59 12.63
C GLY A 264 7.04 -13.35 12.98
N GLY A 265 6.05 -13.07 12.12
CA GLY A 265 4.75 -12.48 12.51
C GLY A 265 4.45 -11.03 12.10
N GLU A 266 3.33 -10.82 11.39
CA GLU A 266 2.74 -9.50 11.07
C GLU A 266 2.54 -8.61 12.31
N ASN A 267 2.39 -9.22 13.50
CA ASN A 267 2.22 -8.50 14.76
C ASN A 267 3.48 -7.75 15.22
N ARG A 268 4.71 -8.23 14.95
CA ARG A 268 5.94 -7.57 15.42
C ARG A 268 6.22 -6.25 14.71
N LEU A 269 5.91 -6.16 13.41
CA LEU A 269 6.00 -4.89 12.68
C LEU A 269 4.92 -3.93 13.16
N ALA A 270 3.69 -4.41 13.36
CA ALA A 270 2.60 -3.60 13.89
C ALA A 270 2.95 -2.95 15.26
N ASP A 271 3.61 -3.70 16.14
CA ASP A 271 4.09 -3.20 17.43
C ASP A 271 5.18 -2.12 17.28
N ARG A 272 6.12 -2.29 16.34
CA ARG A 272 7.15 -1.26 16.07
C ARG A 272 6.55 0.03 15.52
N LEU A 273 5.59 -0.08 14.60
CA LEU A 273 4.89 1.10 14.06
C LEU A 273 4.20 1.91 15.18
N LEU A 274 3.66 1.24 16.20
CA LEU A 274 3.02 1.91 17.34
C LEU A 274 3.98 2.66 18.26
N GLN A 275 5.25 2.24 18.30
CA GLN A 275 6.30 2.85 19.13
C GLN A 275 6.94 4.07 18.45
N GLU A 276 6.77 4.21 17.14
CA GLU A 276 7.33 5.33 16.39
C GLU A 276 6.74 6.67 16.83
N THR A 277 7.62 7.62 17.14
CA THR A 277 7.25 8.98 17.53
C THR A 277 7.69 9.99 16.48
N ARG A 278 6.88 11.02 16.31
CA ARG A 278 7.21 12.19 15.50
C ARG A 278 8.28 13.02 16.22
N PRO A 279 9.06 13.88 15.53
CA PRO A 279 9.95 14.85 16.18
C PRO A 279 9.28 15.70 17.27
N ASP A 280 7.96 15.86 17.24
CA ASP A 280 7.16 16.58 18.25
C ASP A 280 6.82 15.74 19.50
N GLY A 281 7.27 14.48 19.58
CA GLY A 281 7.01 13.54 20.68
C GLY A 281 5.64 12.83 20.63
N ALA A 282 4.76 13.20 19.70
CA ALA A 282 3.49 12.51 19.48
C ALA A 282 3.69 11.18 18.72
N ARG A 283 2.82 10.19 18.95
CA ARG A 283 2.84 8.92 18.19
C ARG A 283 2.59 9.19 16.71
N LEU A 284 3.45 8.65 15.85
CA LEU A 284 3.29 8.82 14.40
C LEU A 284 2.06 8.05 13.91
N TYR A 285 1.97 6.76 14.24
CA TYR A 285 0.89 5.88 13.80
C TYR A 285 -0.34 5.98 14.72
N THR A 286 -1.20 6.94 14.41
CA THR A 286 -2.53 7.06 15.04
C THR A 286 -3.60 6.32 14.24
N PRO A 287 -4.76 5.96 14.84
CA PRO A 287 -5.89 5.40 14.11
C PRO A 287 -6.32 6.29 12.93
N LEU A 288 -6.22 7.62 13.09
CA LEU A 288 -6.53 8.58 12.03
C LEU A 288 -5.53 8.48 10.87
N LEU A 289 -4.23 8.40 11.16
CA LEU A 289 -3.20 8.24 10.13
C LEU A 289 -3.39 6.92 9.39
N ALA A 290 -3.67 5.83 10.12
CA ALA A 290 -3.93 4.53 9.51
C ALA A 290 -5.13 4.55 8.57
N ILE A 291 -6.25 5.17 8.97
CA ILE A 291 -7.42 5.31 8.09
C ILE A 291 -7.07 6.18 6.87
N THR A 292 -6.36 7.27 7.06
CA THR A 292 -5.91 8.16 5.97
C THR A 292 -5.03 7.41 4.96
N LEU A 293 -4.08 6.63 5.46
CA LEU A 293 -3.20 5.80 4.64
C LEU A 293 -4.00 4.70 3.92
N MET A 294 -4.92 4.00 4.61
CA MET A 294 -5.80 3.03 3.97
C MET A 294 -6.63 3.65 2.85
N VAL A 295 -7.25 4.82 3.08
CA VAL A 295 -8.02 5.55 2.05
C VAL A 295 -7.13 5.90 0.86
N PHE A 296 -5.91 6.40 1.08
CA PHE A 296 -4.95 6.62 0.01
C PHE A 296 -4.70 5.33 -0.78
N TYR A 297 -4.50 4.21 -0.08
CA TYR A 297 -4.25 2.91 -0.71
C TYR A 297 -5.47 2.32 -1.43
N VAL A 298 -6.71 2.66 -1.04
CA VAL A 298 -7.92 2.25 -1.77
C VAL A 298 -7.95 2.87 -3.18
N PHE A 299 -7.41 4.08 -3.35
CA PHE A 299 -7.57 4.83 -4.60
C PHE A 299 -6.29 4.99 -5.41
N ALA A 300 -5.13 4.84 -4.81
CA ALA A 300 -3.87 4.97 -5.52
C ALA A 300 -3.72 3.86 -6.60
N LEU A 301 -3.20 4.25 -7.77
CA LEU A 301 -2.88 3.32 -8.86
C LEU A 301 -1.51 2.70 -8.59
N GLN A 302 -1.49 1.55 -7.92
CA GLN A 302 -0.27 1.06 -7.27
C GLN A 302 0.45 -0.09 -8.01
N CYS A 303 0.27 -0.26 -9.32
CA CYS A 303 1.16 -1.22 -10.00
C CYS A 303 1.43 -0.88 -11.46
N VAL A 304 2.73 -0.91 -11.81
CA VAL A 304 3.25 -0.79 -13.17
C VAL A 304 2.60 -1.79 -14.12
N SER A 305 2.29 -2.99 -13.63
CA SER A 305 1.62 -4.04 -14.38
C SER A 305 0.22 -3.65 -14.84
N THR A 306 -0.57 -2.96 -14.01
CA THR A 306 -1.88 -2.42 -14.42
C THR A 306 -1.72 -1.36 -15.48
N VAL A 307 -0.79 -0.41 -15.33
CA VAL A 307 -0.52 0.62 -16.36
C VAL A 307 -0.14 -0.03 -17.70
N ALA A 308 0.72 -1.04 -17.68
CA ALA A 308 1.15 -1.77 -18.87
C ALA A 308 -0.01 -2.52 -19.56
N VAL A 309 -0.93 -3.10 -18.79
CA VAL A 309 -2.10 -3.80 -19.32
C VAL A 309 -3.11 -2.80 -19.89
N VAL A 310 -3.37 -1.68 -19.21
CA VAL A 310 -4.22 -0.59 -19.74
C VAL A 310 -3.64 -0.07 -21.05
N ARG A 311 -2.32 0.14 -21.13
CA ARG A 311 -1.64 0.56 -22.37
C ARG A 311 -1.87 -0.45 -23.49
N ARG A 312 -1.78 -1.74 -23.19
CA ARG A 312 -2.00 -2.82 -24.17
C ARG A 312 -3.46 -2.88 -24.63
N GLU A 313 -4.43 -2.72 -23.72
CA GLU A 313 -5.86 -2.79 -24.06
C GLU A 313 -6.38 -1.53 -24.76
N THR A 314 -5.81 -0.37 -24.47
CA THR A 314 -6.21 0.94 -25.04
C THR A 314 -5.36 1.37 -26.23
N ASN A 315 -4.33 0.59 -26.59
CA ASN A 315 -3.42 0.81 -27.71
C ASN A 315 -2.78 2.23 -27.74
N GLY A 316 -2.44 2.79 -26.58
CA GLY A 316 -1.84 4.12 -26.47
C GLY A 316 -1.50 4.54 -25.04
N TRP A 317 -0.78 5.65 -24.88
CA TRP A 317 -0.40 6.21 -23.57
C TRP A 317 -1.39 7.23 -23.00
N LYS A 318 -2.30 7.76 -23.83
CA LYS A 318 -3.28 8.78 -23.41
C LYS A 318 -4.11 8.32 -22.20
N TRP A 319 -4.69 7.12 -22.29
CA TRP A 319 -5.55 6.57 -21.23
C TRP A 319 -4.78 6.10 -19.99
N PRO A 320 -3.64 5.38 -20.10
CA PRO A 320 -2.82 5.05 -18.93
C PRO A 320 -2.36 6.27 -18.13
N VAL A 321 -1.89 7.34 -18.81
CA VAL A 321 -1.44 8.57 -18.12
C VAL A 321 -2.62 9.29 -17.48
N PHE A 322 -3.74 9.43 -18.21
CA PHE A 322 -4.97 9.97 -17.64
C PHE A 322 -5.41 9.19 -16.40
N GLN A 323 -5.37 7.85 -16.47
CA GLN A 323 -5.75 6.97 -15.39
C GLN A 323 -4.86 7.13 -14.16
N PHE A 324 -3.54 7.16 -14.38
CA PHE A 324 -2.57 7.41 -13.31
C PHE A 324 -2.81 8.76 -12.64
N ALA A 325 -2.94 9.83 -13.43
CA ALA A 325 -3.13 11.18 -12.92
C ALA A 325 -4.43 11.33 -12.14
N TYR A 326 -5.57 10.89 -12.70
CA TYR A 326 -6.85 11.06 -12.00
C TYR A 326 -6.90 10.22 -10.73
N MET A 327 -6.37 8.98 -10.73
CA MET A 327 -6.38 8.13 -9.54
C MET A 327 -5.46 8.68 -8.45
N PHE A 328 -4.30 9.21 -8.83
CA PHE A 328 -3.40 9.88 -7.88
C PHE A 328 -4.06 11.11 -7.25
N ILE A 329 -4.68 11.99 -8.07
CA ILE A 329 -5.40 13.17 -7.58
C ILE A 329 -6.56 12.75 -6.68
N LEU A 330 -7.36 11.76 -7.10
CA LEU A 330 -8.49 11.26 -6.33
C LEU A 330 -8.04 10.70 -4.96
N ALA A 331 -6.97 9.90 -4.95
CA ALA A 331 -6.40 9.33 -3.73
C ALA A 331 -5.88 10.42 -2.79
N TRP A 332 -5.13 11.39 -3.33
CA TRP A 332 -4.57 12.49 -2.56
C TRP A 332 -5.67 13.36 -1.95
N VAL A 333 -6.68 13.75 -2.74
CA VAL A 333 -7.79 14.58 -2.27
C VAL A 333 -8.62 13.87 -1.20
N LEU A 334 -8.95 12.58 -1.40
CA LEU A 334 -9.72 11.83 -0.42
C LEU A 334 -8.95 11.57 0.87
N ALA A 335 -7.65 11.29 0.77
CA ALA A 335 -6.78 11.20 1.94
C ALA A 335 -6.70 12.55 2.68
N PHE A 336 -6.57 13.66 1.95
CA PHE A 336 -6.49 15.00 2.53
C PHE A 336 -7.77 15.36 3.29
N ILE A 337 -8.94 15.09 2.69
CA ILE A 337 -10.24 15.28 3.33
C ILE A 337 -10.35 14.41 4.59
N THR A 338 -9.88 13.17 4.54
CA THR A 338 -9.92 12.22 5.67
C THR A 338 -9.06 12.73 6.83
N TRP A 339 -7.82 13.14 6.53
CA TRP A 339 -6.89 13.67 7.53
C TRP A 339 -7.39 14.97 8.16
N GLN A 340 -7.73 15.96 7.33
CA GLN A 340 -8.17 17.27 7.80
C GLN A 340 -9.52 17.18 8.52
N GLY A 341 -10.44 16.34 8.02
CA GLY A 341 -11.72 16.07 8.66
C GLY A 341 -11.56 15.39 10.02
N GLY A 342 -10.67 14.40 10.13
CA GLY A 342 -10.37 13.75 11.40
C GLY A 342 -9.68 14.66 12.41
N ARG A 343 -8.77 15.52 11.96
CA ARG A 343 -8.17 16.56 12.81
C ARG A 343 -9.20 17.55 13.32
N TRP A 344 -10.16 17.96 12.48
CA TRP A 344 -11.23 18.86 12.89
C TRP A 344 -12.18 18.22 13.91
N LEU A 345 -12.39 16.90 13.82
CA LEU A 345 -13.14 16.11 14.80
C LEU A 345 -12.35 15.82 16.10
N GLY A 346 -11.09 16.27 16.21
CA GLY A 346 -10.25 16.07 17.39
C GLY A 346 -9.67 14.66 17.54
N TRP A 347 -9.58 13.89 16.45
CA TRP A 347 -9.01 12.54 16.44
C TRP A 347 -7.50 12.50 16.12
N GLY A 348 -6.84 13.66 16.10
CA GLY A 348 -5.45 13.85 15.69
C GLY A 348 -4.53 14.20 16.83
#